data_AF-A0A2T5IGX7-F1
#
_entry.id   AF-A0A2T5IGX7-F1
#
_cell.length_a   1.000
_cell.length_b   1.000
_cell.length_c   1.000
_cell.angle_alpha   90.00
_cell.angle_beta   90.00
_cell.angle_gamma   90.00
#
_symmetry.space_group_name_H-M   'P 1'
#
loop_
_entity.id
_entity.type
_entity.pdbx_description
1 polymer ?
#
loop_
_entity_poly.entity_id
_entity_poly.type
_entity_poly.pdbx_seq_one_letter_code
_entity_poly.pdbx_strand_id
1 'polypeptide(L)'
;MYDGMLRLTHTAMPGKLQKILPKKNLPLIHQILPVFVLAAFAVLASFLWQGHKGFNLWDEGYLWYGAQRVLLGEVPLRDFMSYDPGRYYWSAALMSLWGDNGIMVLRGAVAGFQAIGLFMGLLLIAQKSAPRFKFPGFLYLLLSAITLMVWMYPRHKLFDISLSILLIGVLVFLVQHPTWLRYFVCGLCIGLVAVFGRNHGVYGALGSAGVMVWLAVKSGSRRTQPGLMEGFLLWAAGVAAGFTPLLAMLLLVPGFAVAFWESIRFLFEVKATNLPLPIPWPWKVSFDSIPTDEAIRSVLVGVFFIGILIFSLVGIGWVLFQKFRSKAVSPALVASVFLGLPYAHYAYSRADVGHLAQSIFPLLIGCLVLLAAQPAKIKWPFAVALCAASLWVMHAFHPGWQCGASGQCKAIEISGSQLMVSPEVESDVRLLRKLAEEYTPDDRSFVVTPFWPGGYPLLNAKSPMWEIYALFPRSEDFQQEEIKRIAAASPGFVLIYDLPLDGREELRFRNTHPLIYRYIIEHFDRVPNSPNPAYQIYTSRKRAK
;
A
#
# COMPACT_ATOMS: atom_id res chain seq x y z
N MET A 1 0.48 -38.78 24.02
CA MET A 1 1.95 -38.58 24.11
C MET A 1 2.36 -37.19 24.60
N TYR A 2 1.65 -36.10 24.26
CA TYR A 2 1.99 -34.74 24.74
C TYR A 2 1.62 -34.46 26.21
N ASP A 3 0.57 -35.09 26.75
CA ASP A 3 0.22 -35.00 28.18
C ASP A 3 1.20 -35.76 29.11
N GLY A 4 2.01 -36.66 28.54
CA GLY A 4 3.05 -37.39 29.28
C GLY A 4 4.33 -36.58 29.51
N MET A 5 4.68 -35.67 28.59
CA MET A 5 5.89 -34.83 28.72
C MET A 5 5.72 -33.67 29.72
N LEU A 6 4.48 -33.25 30.00
CA LEU A 6 4.21 -32.20 30.99
C LEU A 6 4.33 -32.67 32.44
N ARG A 7 4.32 -33.98 32.70
CA ARG A 7 4.52 -34.54 34.05
C ARG A 7 5.99 -34.75 34.41
N LEU A 8 6.91 -34.74 33.44
CA LEU A 8 8.34 -35.02 33.67
C LEU A 8 9.20 -33.77 33.91
N THR A 9 8.65 -32.56 33.83
CA THR A 9 9.37 -31.31 34.18
C THR A 9 9.09 -30.82 35.61
N HIS A 10 8.36 -31.60 36.42
CA HIS A 10 7.95 -31.21 37.76
C HIS A 10 8.80 -31.76 38.91
N THR A 11 9.84 -32.54 38.63
CA THR A 11 10.72 -33.11 39.66
C THR A 11 12.19 -32.92 39.26
N ALA A 12 12.74 -31.75 39.59
CA ALA A 12 14.16 -31.43 39.80
C ALA A 12 14.54 -30.07 39.18
N MET A 13 14.15 -28.96 39.82
CA MET A 13 14.93 -27.72 39.74
C MET A 13 14.87 -26.96 41.08
N PRO A 14 16.02 -26.49 41.61
CA PRO A 14 16.05 -25.73 42.87
C PRO A 14 15.24 -24.43 42.78
N GLY A 15 14.44 -24.16 43.81
CA GLY A 15 13.36 -23.16 43.85
C GLY A 15 13.74 -21.67 43.78
N LYS A 16 14.91 -21.30 43.23
CA LYS A 16 15.35 -19.89 43.14
C LYS A 16 15.27 -19.24 41.74
N LEU A 17 15.12 -19.99 40.64
CA LEU A 17 14.97 -19.39 39.29
C LEU A 17 13.52 -19.14 38.84
N GLN A 18 12.51 -19.62 39.58
CA GLN A 18 11.09 -19.50 39.18
C GLN A 18 10.47 -18.11 39.43
N LYS A 19 11.24 -17.14 39.96
CA LYS A 19 10.75 -15.82 40.37
C LYS A 19 10.96 -14.69 39.36
N ILE A 20 11.54 -14.93 38.18
CA ILE A 20 11.93 -13.85 37.25
C ILE A 20 10.93 -13.63 36.09
N LEU A 21 9.93 -14.51 35.90
CA LEU A 21 8.88 -14.31 34.88
C LEU A 21 7.48 -14.36 35.49
N PRO A 22 6.69 -13.26 35.45
CA PRO A 22 5.33 -13.27 35.99
C PRO A 22 4.44 -14.21 35.16
N LYS A 23 3.93 -15.27 35.80
CA LYS A 23 2.99 -16.28 35.26
C LYS A 23 1.73 -15.71 34.59
N LYS A 24 1.43 -14.40 34.74
CA LYS A 24 0.28 -13.74 34.11
C LYS A 24 0.38 -13.56 32.58
N ASN A 25 1.58 -13.62 32.00
CA ASN A 25 1.77 -13.34 30.56
C ASN A 25 1.78 -14.59 29.66
N LEU A 26 1.94 -15.80 30.22
CA LEU A 26 1.91 -17.07 29.48
C LEU A 26 0.64 -17.28 28.61
N PRO A 27 -0.59 -17.05 29.11
CA PRO A 27 -1.80 -17.31 28.33
C PRO A 27 -1.97 -16.33 27.15
N LEU A 28 -1.35 -15.15 27.18
CA LEU A 28 -1.40 -14.19 26.08
C LEU A 28 -0.44 -14.60 24.94
N ILE A 29 0.78 -15.05 25.29
CA ILE A 29 1.79 -15.51 24.33
C ILE A 29 1.29 -16.74 23.56
N HIS A 30 0.70 -17.72 24.26
CA HIS A 30 0.11 -18.91 23.63
C HIS A 30 -1.05 -18.59 22.67
N GLN A 31 -1.66 -17.41 22.77
CA GLN A 31 -2.77 -17.00 21.92
C GLN A 31 -2.34 -16.12 20.74
N ILE A 32 -1.25 -15.38 20.86
CA ILE A 32 -0.74 -14.48 19.83
C ILE A 32 0.17 -15.23 18.85
N LEU A 33 1.03 -16.11 19.37
CA LEU A 33 2.02 -16.82 18.56
C LEU A 33 1.38 -17.59 17.38
N PRO A 34 0.28 -18.34 17.54
CA PRO A 34 -0.29 -19.08 16.42
C PRO A 34 -0.90 -18.16 15.34
N VAL A 35 -1.41 -16.98 15.72
CA VAL A 35 -1.89 -15.96 14.76
C VAL A 35 -0.71 -15.38 13.97
N PHE A 36 0.40 -15.10 14.66
CA PHE A 36 1.63 -14.65 14.02
C PHE A 36 2.17 -15.69 13.05
N VAL A 37 2.25 -16.96 13.47
CA VAL A 37 2.70 -18.06 12.61
C VAL A 37 1.79 -18.21 11.39
N LEU A 38 0.47 -18.14 11.56
CA LEU A 38 -0.47 -18.19 10.42
C LEU A 38 -0.25 -17.03 9.45
N ALA A 39 -0.09 -15.81 9.96
CA ALA A 39 0.14 -14.63 9.14
C ALA A 39 1.48 -14.71 8.38
N ALA A 40 2.56 -15.04 9.08
CA ALA A 40 3.89 -15.19 8.52
C ALA A 40 3.92 -16.30 7.46
N PHE A 41 3.29 -17.45 7.74
CA PHE A 41 3.17 -18.55 6.79
C PHE A 41 2.36 -18.16 5.55
N ALA A 42 1.22 -17.49 5.72
CA ALA A 42 0.40 -17.05 4.59
C ALA A 42 1.14 -16.06 3.68
N VAL A 43 1.86 -15.11 4.26
CA VAL A 43 2.69 -14.15 3.50
C VAL A 43 3.85 -14.85 2.82
N LEU A 44 4.56 -15.74 3.52
CA LEU A 44 5.65 -16.52 2.92
C LEU A 44 5.16 -17.40 1.77
N ALA A 45 4.05 -18.12 1.96
CA ALA A 45 3.45 -18.95 0.92
C ALA A 45 3.05 -18.11 -0.30
N SER A 46 2.45 -16.93 -0.07
CA SER A 46 2.15 -15.99 -1.14
C SER A 46 3.42 -15.51 -1.85
N PHE A 47 4.45 -15.10 -1.10
CA PHE A 47 5.72 -14.64 -1.64
C PHE A 47 6.43 -15.71 -2.47
N LEU A 48 6.46 -16.96 -2.02
CA LEU A 48 7.03 -18.07 -2.79
C LEU A 48 6.21 -18.35 -4.07
N TRP A 49 4.89 -18.22 -3.99
CA TRP A 49 3.99 -18.50 -5.12
C TRP A 49 4.03 -17.43 -6.24
N GLN A 50 4.12 -16.13 -5.88
CA GLN A 50 4.03 -15.03 -6.85
C GLN A 50 5.17 -14.00 -6.80
N GLY A 51 6.10 -14.11 -5.85
CA GLY A 51 7.17 -13.12 -5.63
C GLY A 51 8.09 -12.95 -6.83
N HIS A 52 8.38 -14.02 -7.57
CA HIS A 52 9.19 -14.01 -8.79
C HIS A 52 8.36 -13.83 -10.08
N LYS A 53 7.06 -13.57 -9.99
CA LYS A 53 6.16 -13.43 -11.14
C LYS A 53 5.73 -11.98 -11.33
N GLY A 54 5.64 -11.54 -12.57
CA GLY A 54 5.35 -10.18 -12.98
C GLY A 54 6.48 -9.21 -12.68
N PHE A 55 6.52 -8.11 -13.42
CA PHE A 55 7.36 -6.95 -13.17
C PHE A 55 6.66 -5.73 -13.76
N ASN A 56 6.55 -4.67 -12.97
CA ASN A 56 5.88 -3.45 -13.40
C ASN A 56 6.91 -2.31 -13.47
N LEU A 57 7.25 -1.88 -14.69
CA LEU A 57 8.15 -0.74 -14.94
C LEU A 57 7.58 0.60 -14.45
N TRP A 58 6.31 0.63 -14.07
CA TRP A 58 5.55 1.81 -13.66
C TRP A 58 5.66 1.97 -12.13
N ASP A 59 4.56 1.85 -11.38
CA ASP A 59 4.49 2.03 -9.93
C ASP A 59 5.44 1.16 -9.09
N GLU A 60 5.69 -0.10 -9.50
CA GLU A 60 6.67 -0.93 -8.78
C GLU A 60 8.09 -0.41 -9.00
N GLY A 61 8.40 -0.03 -10.24
CA GLY A 61 9.62 0.70 -10.60
C GLY A 61 9.78 2.01 -9.83
N TYR A 62 8.70 2.75 -9.60
CA TYR A 62 8.70 4.00 -8.83
C TYR A 62 9.09 3.80 -7.37
N LEU A 63 8.60 2.73 -6.73
CA LEU A 63 9.04 2.37 -5.38
C LEU A 63 10.49 1.87 -5.37
N TRP A 64 10.87 1.04 -6.35
CA TRP A 64 12.20 0.45 -6.45
C TRP A 64 13.29 1.49 -6.66
N TYR A 65 13.07 2.41 -7.62
CA TYR A 65 13.97 3.54 -7.87
C TYR A 65 14.22 4.32 -6.60
N GLY A 66 13.16 4.77 -5.93
CA GLY A 66 13.32 5.60 -4.73
C GLY A 66 14.05 4.88 -3.59
N ALA A 67 13.88 3.55 -3.44
CA ALA A 67 14.61 2.78 -2.44
C ALA A 67 16.11 2.71 -2.77
N GLN A 68 16.47 2.51 -4.03
CA GLN A 68 17.87 2.59 -4.48
C GLN A 68 18.48 3.97 -4.28
N ARG A 69 17.73 5.04 -4.58
CA ARG A 69 18.19 6.42 -4.37
C ARG A 69 18.45 6.73 -2.90
N VAL A 70 17.60 6.24 -2.00
CA VAL A 70 17.82 6.38 -0.54
C VAL A 70 19.08 5.63 -0.08
N LEU A 71 19.37 4.45 -0.63
CA LEU A 71 20.62 3.74 -0.34
C LEU A 71 21.87 4.55 -0.73
N LEU A 72 21.73 5.42 -1.74
CA LEU A 72 22.79 6.33 -2.22
C LEU A 72 22.79 7.68 -1.50
N GLY A 73 22.01 7.84 -0.43
CA GLY A 73 21.96 9.05 0.39
C GLY A 73 21.02 10.15 -0.11
N GLU A 74 20.21 9.87 -1.13
CA GLU A 74 19.20 10.84 -1.60
C GLU A 74 17.94 10.83 -0.72
N VAL A 75 17.26 11.97 -0.69
CA VAL A 75 16.11 12.23 0.17
C VAL A 75 14.83 12.24 -0.67
N PRO A 76 13.85 11.38 -0.37
CA PRO A 76 12.55 11.37 -1.05
C PRO A 76 11.87 12.74 -0.98
N LEU A 77 11.08 13.09 -1.99
CA LEU A 77 10.44 14.39 -2.23
C LEU A 77 11.43 15.51 -2.59
N ARG A 78 12.62 15.55 -1.99
CA ARG A 78 13.63 16.58 -2.29
C ARG A 78 14.40 16.28 -3.57
N ASP A 79 15.00 15.10 -3.64
CA ASP A 79 15.98 14.79 -4.70
C ASP A 79 15.33 14.08 -5.90
N PHE A 80 14.15 13.49 -5.70
CA PHE A 80 13.36 12.84 -6.74
C PHE A 80 11.88 12.82 -6.37
N MET A 81 11.02 12.76 -7.38
CA MET A 81 9.58 12.57 -7.19
C MET A 81 9.32 11.22 -6.50
N SER A 82 8.63 11.25 -5.36
CA SER A 82 8.45 10.07 -4.53
C SER A 82 7.09 10.05 -3.81
N TYR A 83 6.73 8.91 -3.23
CA TYR A 83 5.77 8.85 -2.11
C TYR A 83 6.36 9.49 -0.84
N ASP A 84 5.65 9.39 0.28
CA ASP A 84 6.16 9.84 1.58
C ASP A 84 7.41 9.04 2.03
N PRO A 85 8.37 9.68 2.73
CA PRO A 85 9.70 9.10 2.94
C PRO A 85 9.73 7.77 3.71
N GLY A 86 8.81 7.53 4.64
CA GLY A 86 8.85 6.38 5.55
C GLY A 86 8.95 5.02 4.85
N ARG A 87 8.23 4.85 3.73
CA ARG A 87 8.26 3.58 2.97
C ARG A 87 9.59 3.34 2.24
N TYR A 88 10.26 4.40 1.81
CA TYR A 88 11.58 4.29 1.17
C TYR A 88 12.67 4.01 2.19
N TYR A 89 12.65 4.70 3.34
CA TYR A 89 13.61 4.43 4.41
C TYR A 89 13.44 3.01 4.99
N TRP A 90 12.20 2.52 5.13
CA TRP A 90 11.95 1.12 5.51
C TRP A 90 12.57 0.15 4.50
N SER A 91 12.28 0.32 3.22
CA SER A 91 12.78 -0.57 2.17
C SER A 91 14.30 -0.51 2.07
N ALA A 92 14.89 0.69 2.04
CA ALA A 92 16.33 0.89 1.96
C ALA A 92 17.05 0.32 3.18
N ALA A 93 16.50 0.44 4.40
CA ALA A 93 17.10 -0.16 5.58
C ALA A 93 17.22 -1.69 5.46
N LEU A 94 16.16 -2.37 5.01
CA LEU A 94 16.19 -3.83 4.83
C LEU A 94 17.06 -4.25 3.65
N MET A 95 17.06 -3.50 2.55
CA MET A 95 17.95 -3.72 1.40
C MET A 95 19.42 -3.58 1.82
N SER A 96 19.76 -2.56 2.62
CA SER A 96 21.10 -2.36 3.17
C SER A 96 21.51 -3.50 4.09
N LEU A 97 20.63 -3.96 4.98
CA LEU A 97 20.90 -5.09 5.88
C LEU A 97 21.13 -6.41 5.14
N TRP A 98 20.48 -6.61 3.99
CA TRP A 98 20.66 -7.79 3.15
C TRP A 98 21.78 -7.65 2.12
N GLY A 99 22.39 -6.46 2.00
CA GLY A 99 23.52 -6.22 1.09
C GLY A 99 23.16 -6.28 -0.40
N ASP A 100 21.89 -6.05 -0.74
CA ASP A 100 21.38 -6.18 -2.11
C ASP A 100 20.31 -5.10 -2.35
N ASN A 101 20.31 -4.50 -3.54
CA ASN A 101 19.41 -3.43 -3.92
C ASN A 101 18.41 -3.83 -5.03
N GLY A 102 18.28 -5.14 -5.29
CA GLY A 102 17.45 -5.71 -6.34
C GLY A 102 15.96 -5.81 -6.03
N ILE A 103 15.19 -6.09 -7.08
CA ILE A 103 13.73 -6.09 -7.03
C ILE A 103 13.15 -7.14 -6.06
N MET A 104 13.79 -8.31 -5.94
CA MET A 104 13.31 -9.37 -5.04
C MET A 104 13.49 -9.01 -3.57
N VAL A 105 14.56 -8.31 -3.24
CA VAL A 105 14.86 -7.82 -1.90
C VAL A 105 13.90 -6.69 -1.52
N LEU A 106 13.61 -5.77 -2.45
CA LEU A 106 12.52 -4.81 -2.26
C LEU A 106 11.19 -5.51 -1.97
N ARG A 107 10.81 -6.51 -2.79
CA ARG A 107 9.58 -7.28 -2.57
C ARG A 107 9.57 -7.96 -1.20
N GLY A 108 10.72 -8.46 -0.73
CA GLY A 108 10.90 -9.03 0.61
C GLY A 108 10.68 -8.00 1.72
N ALA A 109 11.25 -6.81 1.58
CA ALA A 109 11.06 -5.71 2.53
C ALA A 109 9.58 -5.31 2.67
N VAL A 110 8.89 -5.27 1.54
CA VAL A 110 7.47 -4.96 1.47
C VAL A 110 6.59 -6.11 2.00
N ALA A 111 6.98 -7.37 1.78
CA ALA A 111 6.32 -8.54 2.37
C ALA A 111 6.47 -8.58 3.90
N GLY A 112 7.59 -8.09 4.46
CA GLY A 112 7.73 -7.90 5.90
C GLY A 112 6.65 -6.98 6.48
N PHE A 113 6.36 -5.87 5.77
CA PHE A 113 5.30 -4.95 6.15
C PHE A 113 3.90 -5.57 5.99
N GLN A 114 3.69 -6.37 4.94
CA GLN A 114 2.47 -7.17 4.74
C GLN A 114 2.19 -8.13 5.90
N ALA A 115 3.22 -8.82 6.42
CA ALA A 115 3.06 -9.73 7.55
C ALA A 115 2.58 -8.99 8.82
N ILE A 116 3.07 -7.78 9.07
CA ILE A 116 2.62 -6.93 10.17
C ILE A 116 1.13 -6.58 10.01
N GLY A 117 0.73 -6.13 8.82
CA GLY A 117 -0.66 -5.80 8.50
C GLY A 117 -1.61 -6.99 8.67
N LEU A 118 -1.28 -8.13 8.04
CA LEU A 118 -2.11 -9.33 8.11
C LEU A 118 -2.21 -9.86 9.54
N PHE A 119 -1.10 -9.90 10.27
CA PHE A 119 -1.08 -10.32 11.67
C PHE A 119 -2.04 -9.48 12.52
N MET A 120 -2.02 -8.14 12.37
CA MET A 120 -2.95 -7.26 13.07
C MET A 120 -4.41 -7.56 12.68
N GLY A 121 -4.70 -7.70 11.39
CA GLY A 121 -6.06 -8.00 10.91
C GLY A 121 -6.60 -9.32 11.50
N LEU A 122 -5.79 -10.37 11.50
CA LEU A 122 -6.14 -11.66 12.08
C LEU A 122 -6.28 -11.59 13.60
N LEU A 123 -5.42 -10.82 14.28
CA LEU A 123 -5.52 -10.62 15.72
C LEU A 123 -6.85 -9.98 16.11
N LEU A 124 -7.31 -8.97 15.34
CA LEU A 124 -8.60 -8.30 15.55
C LEU A 124 -9.79 -9.26 15.41
N ILE A 125 -9.75 -10.14 14.40
CA ILE A 125 -10.80 -11.14 14.15
C ILE A 125 -10.76 -12.24 15.23
N ALA A 126 -9.56 -12.65 15.65
CA ALA A 126 -9.34 -13.69 16.64
C ALA A 126 -9.86 -13.28 18.03
N GLN A 127 -9.92 -11.98 18.37
CA GLN A 127 -10.45 -11.52 19.67
C GLN A 127 -11.89 -11.99 19.94
N LYS A 128 -12.70 -12.20 18.90
CA LYS A 128 -14.10 -12.64 19.01
C LYS A 128 -14.33 -14.13 18.71
N SER A 129 -13.29 -14.86 18.30
CA SER A 129 -13.39 -16.30 18.01
C SER A 129 -12.96 -17.14 19.22
N ALA A 130 -13.91 -17.77 19.92
CA ALA A 130 -13.61 -18.76 20.96
C ALA A 130 -13.34 -20.15 20.36
N PRO A 131 -12.56 -21.02 21.03
CA PRO A 131 -11.11 -20.90 21.24
C PRO A 131 -10.37 -20.80 19.90
N ARG A 132 -9.56 -19.74 19.74
CA ARG A 132 -8.93 -19.28 18.48
C ARG A 132 -8.29 -20.35 17.59
N PHE A 133 -7.68 -21.38 18.21
CA PHE A 133 -6.93 -22.44 17.51
C PHE A 133 -7.46 -23.86 17.77
N LYS A 134 -8.64 -23.99 18.36
CA LYS A 134 -9.36 -25.26 18.34
C LYS A 134 -10.28 -25.28 17.12
N PHE A 135 -10.54 -26.45 16.56
CA PHE A 135 -11.61 -26.57 15.59
C PHE A 135 -12.94 -26.15 16.24
N PRO A 136 -13.78 -25.34 15.58
CA PRO A 136 -13.67 -24.86 14.19
C PRO A 136 -13.08 -23.43 14.05
N GLY A 137 -12.57 -22.82 15.13
CA GLY A 137 -12.02 -21.46 15.15
C GLY A 137 -10.79 -21.25 14.25
N PHE A 138 -9.92 -22.25 14.16
CA PHE A 138 -8.76 -22.20 13.26
C PHE A 138 -9.16 -22.07 11.79
N LEU A 139 -10.14 -22.86 11.33
CA LEU A 139 -10.65 -22.78 9.95
C LEU A 139 -11.21 -21.39 9.62
N TYR A 140 -11.81 -20.74 10.61
CA TYR A 140 -12.36 -19.40 10.42
C TYR A 140 -11.26 -18.36 10.27
N LEU A 141 -10.17 -18.47 11.04
CA LEU A 141 -8.99 -17.62 10.89
C LEU A 141 -8.25 -17.90 9.57
N LEU A 142 -8.18 -19.15 9.13
CA LEU A 142 -7.61 -19.50 7.83
C LEU A 142 -8.42 -18.88 6.68
N LEU A 143 -9.75 -19.00 6.71
CA LEU A 143 -10.65 -18.39 5.74
C LEU A 143 -10.52 -16.86 5.74
N SER A 144 -10.42 -16.26 6.92
CA SER A 144 -10.17 -14.82 7.09
C SER A 144 -8.81 -14.42 6.52
N ALA A 145 -7.77 -15.22 6.74
CA ALA A 145 -6.43 -14.96 6.22
C ALA A 145 -6.42 -14.98 4.69
N ILE A 146 -7.08 -15.97 4.06
CA ILE A 146 -7.24 -16.05 2.61
C ILE A 146 -8.00 -14.82 2.08
N THR A 147 -9.13 -14.48 2.72
CA THR A 147 -9.95 -13.33 2.35
C THR A 147 -9.14 -12.03 2.40
N LEU A 148 -8.42 -11.77 3.50
CA LEU A 148 -7.61 -10.56 3.62
C LEU A 148 -6.43 -10.57 2.64
N MET A 149 -5.72 -11.69 2.53
CA MET A 149 -4.52 -11.82 1.69
C MET A 149 -4.79 -11.58 0.21
N VAL A 150 -5.92 -12.05 -0.31
CA VAL A 150 -6.25 -11.86 -1.74
C VAL A 150 -6.53 -10.39 -2.07
N TRP A 151 -6.88 -9.57 -1.08
CA TRP A 151 -7.03 -8.12 -1.27
C TRP A 151 -5.74 -7.35 -0.97
N MET A 152 -4.66 -8.01 -0.54
CA MET A 152 -3.36 -7.37 -0.33
C MET A 152 -2.62 -7.18 -1.67
N TYR A 153 -3.19 -6.34 -2.54
CA TYR A 153 -2.74 -6.04 -3.90
C TYR A 153 -2.89 -4.52 -4.21
N PRO A 154 -2.01 -3.92 -5.02
CA PRO A 154 -0.80 -4.49 -5.62
C PRO A 154 0.37 -4.51 -4.65
N ARG A 155 1.40 -5.33 -4.95
CA ARG A 155 2.52 -5.58 -4.03
C ARG A 155 3.29 -4.32 -3.62
N HIS A 156 3.46 -3.35 -4.52
CA HIS A 156 4.17 -2.10 -4.23
C HIS A 156 3.33 -1.10 -3.40
N LYS A 157 2.06 -1.41 -3.09
CA LYS A 157 1.15 -0.64 -2.21
C LYS A 157 0.81 -1.37 -0.91
N LEU A 158 1.57 -2.42 -0.55
CA LEU A 158 1.35 -3.16 0.70
C LEU A 158 1.55 -2.30 1.96
N PHE A 159 2.29 -1.19 1.85
CA PHE A 159 2.33 -0.17 2.90
C PHE A 159 0.95 0.43 3.15
N ASP A 160 0.31 0.95 2.11
CA ASP A 160 -1.01 1.61 2.19
C ASP A 160 -2.07 0.66 2.79
N ILE A 161 -2.06 -0.58 2.31
CA ILE A 161 -2.93 -1.67 2.78
C ILE A 161 -2.70 -1.99 4.27
N SER A 162 -1.44 -2.20 4.66
CA SER A 162 -1.12 -2.59 6.03
C SER A 162 -1.35 -1.44 7.02
N LEU A 163 -1.11 -0.19 6.60
CA LEU A 163 -1.43 1.00 7.39
C LEU A 163 -2.95 1.12 7.62
N SER A 164 -3.77 0.80 6.62
CA SER A 164 -5.24 0.72 6.79
C SER A 164 -5.64 -0.27 7.87
N ILE A 165 -5.02 -1.45 7.91
CA ILE A 165 -5.33 -2.46 8.92
C ILE A 165 -4.80 -2.06 10.31
N LEU A 166 -3.58 -1.51 10.36
CA LEU A 166 -2.95 -1.05 11.60
C LEU A 166 -3.76 0.07 12.25
N LEU A 167 -4.29 1.01 11.48
CA LEU A 167 -5.15 2.07 11.99
C LEU A 167 -6.42 1.53 12.66
N ILE A 168 -7.02 0.46 12.14
CA ILE A 168 -8.13 -0.21 12.82
C ILE A 168 -7.66 -0.72 14.19
N GLY A 169 -6.49 -1.36 14.25
CA GLY A 169 -5.88 -1.83 15.50
C GLY A 169 -5.61 -0.72 16.51
N VAL A 170 -5.09 0.43 16.05
CA VAL A 170 -4.83 1.62 16.87
C VAL A 170 -6.13 2.16 17.47
N LEU A 171 -7.19 2.28 16.66
CA LEU A 171 -8.49 2.74 17.15
C LEU A 171 -9.17 1.72 18.08
N VAL A 172 -9.04 0.41 17.81
CA VAL A 172 -9.48 -0.64 18.73
C VAL A 172 -8.81 -0.49 20.09
N PHE A 173 -7.50 -0.26 20.09
CA PHE A 173 -6.72 -0.05 21.32
C PHE A 173 -7.27 1.13 22.12
N LEU A 174 -7.60 2.25 21.48
CA LEU A 174 -8.24 3.39 22.15
C LEU A 174 -9.63 3.04 22.69
N VAL A 175 -10.50 2.45 21.86
CA VAL A 175 -11.90 2.16 22.20
C VAL A 175 -12.03 1.17 23.36
N GLN A 176 -11.13 0.18 23.45
CA GLN A 176 -11.17 -0.82 24.53
C GLN A 176 -11.02 -0.21 25.93
N HIS A 177 -10.08 0.73 26.09
CA HIS A 177 -9.82 1.38 27.38
C HIS A 177 -9.38 2.84 27.15
N PRO A 178 -10.30 3.81 27.08
CA PRO A 178 -9.99 5.19 26.71
C PRO A 178 -9.31 5.95 27.87
N THR A 179 -8.05 5.63 28.15
CA THR A 179 -7.21 6.34 29.14
C THR A 179 -6.32 7.37 28.47
N TRP A 180 -5.78 8.31 29.24
CA TRP A 180 -4.94 9.41 28.75
C TRP A 180 -3.77 8.92 27.88
N LEU A 181 -3.06 7.89 28.37
CA LEU A 181 -1.96 7.27 27.64
C LEU A 181 -2.42 6.68 26.29
N ARG A 182 -3.63 6.10 26.22
CA ARG A 182 -4.13 5.53 24.96
C ARG A 182 -4.52 6.59 23.94
N TYR A 183 -4.99 7.76 24.37
CA TYR A 183 -5.18 8.90 23.46
C TYR A 183 -3.84 9.37 22.88
N PHE A 184 -2.84 9.56 23.74
CA PHE A 184 -1.49 9.94 23.30
C PHE A 184 -0.87 8.90 22.37
N VAL A 185 -0.89 7.61 22.73
CA VAL A 185 -0.35 6.53 21.89
C VAL A 185 -1.12 6.40 20.58
N CYS A 186 -2.45 6.60 20.60
CA CYS A 186 -3.24 6.63 19.37
C CYS A 186 -2.78 7.75 18.44
N GLY A 187 -2.58 8.96 18.98
CA GLY A 187 -2.03 10.08 18.25
C GLY A 187 -0.63 9.77 17.70
N LEU A 188 0.26 9.24 18.54
CA LEU A 188 1.63 8.84 18.17
C LEU A 188 1.63 7.90 16.97
N CYS A 189 0.80 6.86 17.00
CA CYS A 189 0.70 5.93 15.88
C CYS A 189 0.17 6.62 14.61
N ILE A 190 -0.77 7.55 14.71
CA ILE A 190 -1.31 8.29 13.54
C ILE A 190 -0.25 9.23 12.94
N GLY A 191 0.50 9.93 13.79
CA GLY A 191 1.64 10.74 13.35
C GLY A 191 2.69 9.89 12.64
N LEU A 192 3.01 8.72 13.17
CA LEU A 192 3.96 7.79 12.54
C LEU A 192 3.42 7.22 11.22
N VAL A 193 2.13 6.89 11.14
CA VAL A 193 1.46 6.46 9.90
C VAL A 193 1.59 7.56 8.83
N ALA A 194 1.47 8.83 9.20
CA ALA A 194 1.61 9.96 8.29
C ALA A 194 3.03 10.11 7.70
N VAL A 195 4.06 9.53 8.34
CA VAL A 195 5.43 9.48 7.79
C VAL A 195 5.53 8.50 6.61
N PHE A 196 4.72 7.44 6.60
CA PHE A 196 4.67 6.47 5.51
C PHE A 196 3.65 6.82 4.41
N GLY A 197 2.60 7.55 4.78
CA GLY A 197 1.54 7.99 3.88
C GLY A 197 0.71 9.11 4.51
N ARG A 198 0.87 10.34 4.03
CA ARG A 198 0.14 11.52 4.54
C ARG A 198 -1.37 11.35 4.42
N ASN A 199 -1.83 10.74 3.33
CA ASN A 199 -3.23 10.34 3.14
C ASN A 199 -3.73 9.43 4.28
N HIS A 200 -2.97 8.40 4.66
CA HIS A 200 -3.32 7.51 5.76
C HIS A 200 -3.31 8.22 7.12
N GLY A 201 -2.40 9.18 7.32
CA GLY A 201 -2.42 10.07 8.48
C GLY A 201 -3.73 10.84 8.61
N VAL A 202 -4.17 11.47 7.52
CA VAL A 202 -5.46 12.20 7.46
C VAL A 202 -6.63 11.25 7.70
N TYR A 203 -6.65 10.08 7.07
CA TYR A 203 -7.72 9.09 7.27
C TYR A 203 -7.78 8.58 8.71
N GLY A 204 -6.62 8.34 9.32
CA GLY A 204 -6.49 7.98 10.73
C GLY A 204 -7.00 9.09 11.66
N ALA A 205 -6.71 10.36 11.35
CA ALA A 205 -7.20 11.50 12.10
C ALA A 205 -8.73 11.65 12.02
N LEU A 206 -9.32 11.52 10.82
CA LEU A 206 -10.77 11.55 10.63
C LEU A 206 -11.46 10.39 11.36
N GLY A 207 -10.93 9.16 11.25
CA GLY A 207 -11.44 8.01 11.98
C GLY A 207 -11.34 8.19 13.50
N SER A 208 -10.23 8.78 13.99
CA SER A 208 -10.04 9.11 15.40
C SER A 208 -11.05 10.12 15.90
N ALA A 209 -11.31 11.19 15.14
CA ALA A 209 -12.32 12.19 15.47
C ALA A 209 -13.69 11.54 15.66
N GLY A 210 -14.10 10.66 14.73
CA GLY A 210 -15.34 9.89 14.86
C GLY A 210 -15.38 9.00 16.11
N VAL A 211 -14.29 8.29 16.40
CA VAL A 211 -14.15 7.47 17.62
C VAL A 211 -14.22 8.33 18.90
N MET A 212 -13.57 9.49 18.92
CA MET A 212 -13.59 10.40 20.08
C MET A 212 -14.99 10.94 20.34
N VAL A 213 -15.73 11.32 19.28
CA VAL A 213 -17.15 11.69 19.38
C VAL A 213 -17.96 10.53 19.95
N TRP A 214 -17.79 9.31 19.43
CA TRP A 214 -18.48 8.11 19.93
C TRP A 214 -18.16 7.80 21.41
N LEU A 215 -16.92 8.02 21.84
CA LEU A 215 -16.48 7.84 23.23
C LEU A 215 -17.07 8.90 24.17
N ALA A 216 -17.30 10.12 23.67
CA ALA A 216 -17.92 11.21 24.42
C ALA A 216 -19.44 11.05 24.59
N VAL A 217 -20.12 10.35 23.67
CA VAL A 217 -21.56 10.05 23.82
C VAL A 217 -21.79 9.25 25.10
N LYS A 218 -22.59 9.80 26.03
CA LYS A 218 -22.88 9.18 27.32
C LYS A 218 -21.62 8.70 28.05
N SER A 219 -20.57 9.52 28.11
CA SER A 219 -19.41 9.23 28.96
C SER A 219 -19.88 9.21 30.42
N GLY A 220 -20.21 8.01 30.94
CA GLY A 220 -20.41 7.83 32.37
C GLY A 220 -19.15 8.29 33.10
N SER A 221 -19.31 8.75 34.35
CA SER A 221 -18.25 9.32 35.20
C SER A 221 -17.17 8.29 35.59
N ARG A 222 -16.51 7.68 34.60
CA ARG A 222 -15.31 6.88 34.79
C ARG A 222 -14.17 7.86 35.02
N ARG A 223 -13.73 7.93 36.28
CA ARG A 223 -12.68 8.82 36.79
C ARG A 223 -11.36 8.82 35.98
N THR A 224 -11.14 7.85 35.10
CA THR A 224 -9.93 7.65 34.30
C THR A 224 -10.09 7.96 32.80
N GLN A 225 -11.29 8.31 32.35
CA GLN A 225 -11.55 8.67 30.95
C GLN A 225 -11.41 10.20 30.79
N PRO A 226 -10.55 10.69 29.88
CA PRO A 226 -10.43 12.12 29.65
C PRO A 226 -11.72 12.68 29.04
N GLY A 227 -11.98 13.97 29.30
CA GLY A 227 -13.00 14.71 28.57
C GLY A 227 -12.66 14.81 27.07
N LEU A 228 -13.62 15.23 26.24
CA LEU A 228 -13.41 15.33 24.79
C LEU A 228 -12.21 16.24 24.44
N MET A 229 -12.13 17.43 25.05
CA MET A 229 -11.05 18.38 24.80
C MET A 229 -9.70 17.85 25.30
N GLU A 230 -9.66 17.30 26.51
CA GLU A 230 -8.44 16.72 27.09
C GLU A 230 -7.93 15.53 26.25
N GLY A 231 -8.83 14.64 25.83
CA GLY A 231 -8.51 13.54 24.94
C GLY A 231 -7.98 14.04 23.59
N PHE A 232 -8.60 15.08 23.02
CA PHE A 232 -8.13 15.71 21.78
C PHE A 232 -6.72 16.29 21.94
N LEU A 233 -6.43 17.02 23.02
CA LEU A 233 -5.11 17.60 23.27
C LEU A 233 -4.03 16.52 23.44
N LEU A 234 -4.32 15.46 24.19
CA LEU A 234 -3.41 14.31 24.35
C LEU A 234 -3.17 13.60 23.02
N TRP A 235 -4.24 13.39 22.24
CA TRP A 235 -4.14 12.83 20.90
C TRP A 235 -3.31 13.71 19.98
N ALA A 236 -3.54 15.03 19.97
CA ALA A 236 -2.80 15.97 19.13
C ALA A 236 -1.31 16.04 19.50
N ALA A 237 -0.99 16.04 20.80
CA ALA A 237 0.39 15.91 21.28
C ALA A 237 1.03 14.60 20.82
N GLY A 238 0.27 13.50 20.85
CA GLY A 238 0.68 12.22 20.27
C GLY A 238 0.97 12.35 18.78
N VAL A 239 0.07 12.93 17.99
CA VAL A 239 0.27 13.11 16.53
C VAL A 239 1.55 13.88 16.25
N ALA A 240 1.76 15.01 16.94
CA ALA A 240 2.98 15.80 16.81
C ALA A 240 4.23 14.96 17.14
N ALA A 241 4.20 14.19 18.24
CA ALA A 241 5.29 13.30 18.64
C ALA A 241 5.56 12.19 17.60
N GLY A 242 4.51 11.57 17.03
CA GLY A 242 4.65 10.54 16.01
C GLY A 242 5.16 11.08 14.67
N PHE A 243 4.82 12.33 14.33
CA PHE A 243 5.25 13.01 13.11
C PHE A 243 6.64 13.63 13.22
N THR A 244 7.30 13.51 14.38
CA THR A 244 8.64 14.06 14.62
C THR A 244 9.70 13.68 13.59
N PRO A 245 9.73 12.48 12.97
CA PRO A 245 10.72 12.19 11.94
C PRO A 245 10.64 13.16 10.75
N LEU A 246 9.42 13.48 10.29
CA LEU A 246 9.23 14.46 9.22
C LEU A 246 9.49 15.89 9.69
N LEU A 247 9.07 16.25 10.90
CA LEU A 247 9.40 17.57 11.47
C LEU A 247 10.92 17.78 11.59
N ALA A 248 11.65 16.75 12.00
CA ALA A 248 13.11 16.78 12.05
C ALA A 248 13.71 16.94 10.65
N MET A 249 13.20 16.25 9.63
CA MET A 249 13.65 16.44 8.25
C MET A 249 13.38 17.87 7.75
N LEU A 250 12.22 18.46 8.05
CA LEU A 250 11.90 19.84 7.69
C LEU A 250 12.89 20.85 8.29
N LEU A 251 13.37 20.59 9.51
CA LEU A 251 14.27 21.49 10.24
C LEU A 251 15.75 21.25 9.90
N LEU A 252 16.14 19.99 9.70
CA LEU A 252 17.54 19.57 9.69
C LEU A 252 18.06 19.20 8.29
N VAL A 253 17.19 18.96 7.31
CA VAL A 253 17.59 18.56 5.95
C VAL A 253 17.44 19.75 5.01
N PRO A 254 18.55 20.35 4.53
CA PRO A 254 18.50 21.48 3.61
C PRO A 254 17.67 21.16 2.36
N GLY A 255 16.82 22.11 1.96
CA GLY A 255 15.93 22.00 0.79
C GLY A 255 14.67 21.15 1.00
N PHE A 256 14.61 20.30 2.04
CA PHE A 256 13.47 19.41 2.24
C PHE A 256 12.18 20.16 2.58
N ALA A 257 12.26 21.23 3.37
CA ALA A 257 11.08 22.04 3.70
C ALA A 257 10.39 22.62 2.47
N VAL A 258 11.17 23.16 1.53
CA VAL A 258 10.65 23.72 0.27
C VAL A 258 9.98 22.62 -0.55
N ALA A 259 10.69 21.51 -0.80
CA ALA A 259 10.16 20.40 -1.57
C ALA A 259 8.90 19.77 -0.95
N PHE A 260 8.83 19.69 0.38
CA PHE A 260 7.66 19.20 1.09
C PHE A 260 6.45 20.11 0.87
N TRP A 261 6.60 21.43 1.02
CA TRP A 261 5.51 22.38 0.79
C TRP A 261 5.09 22.45 -0.67
N GLU A 262 6.03 22.36 -1.61
CA GLU A 262 5.73 22.24 -3.04
C GLU A 262 4.90 21.00 -3.35
N SER A 263 5.22 19.86 -2.74
CA SER A 263 4.42 18.63 -2.92
C SER A 263 2.98 18.80 -2.43
N ILE A 264 2.74 19.61 -1.40
CA ILE A 264 1.39 19.92 -0.90
C ILE A 264 0.69 20.90 -1.84
N ARG A 265 1.38 21.98 -2.21
CA ARG A 265 0.87 23.00 -3.14
C ARG A 265 0.43 22.37 -4.46
N PHE A 266 1.22 21.45 -4.98
CA PHE A 266 0.91 20.74 -6.23
C PHE A 266 -0.43 20.00 -6.18
N LEU A 267 -0.79 19.38 -5.05
CA LEU A 267 -2.10 18.72 -4.89
C LEU A 267 -3.27 19.72 -5.02
N PHE A 268 -3.10 20.94 -4.53
CA PHE A 268 -4.09 22.00 -4.67
C PHE A 268 -4.15 22.57 -6.09
N GLU A 269 -3.00 22.68 -6.77
CA GLU A 269 -2.93 23.15 -8.17
C GLU A 269 -3.63 22.17 -9.11
N VAL A 270 -3.39 20.87 -8.95
CA VAL A 270 -4.02 19.81 -9.76
C VAL A 270 -5.48 19.56 -9.35
N LYS A 271 -5.88 19.96 -8.13
CA LYS A 271 -7.22 19.76 -7.56
C LYS A 271 -7.65 18.29 -7.52
N ALA A 272 -6.70 17.36 -7.53
CA ALA A 272 -6.95 15.94 -7.50
C ALA A 272 -5.81 15.22 -6.76
N THR A 273 -6.15 14.14 -6.07
CA THR A 273 -5.17 13.24 -5.44
C THR A 273 -4.80 12.06 -6.35
N ASN A 274 -5.62 11.78 -7.36
CA ASN A 274 -5.46 10.71 -8.34
C ASN A 274 -6.14 11.12 -9.66
N LEU A 275 -5.83 10.41 -10.74
CA LEU A 275 -6.59 10.49 -11.99
C LEU A 275 -7.89 9.69 -11.86
N PRO A 276 -9.06 10.35 -11.82
CA PRO A 276 -10.31 9.67 -11.53
C PRO A 276 -10.73 8.76 -12.68
N LEU A 277 -11.33 7.63 -12.30
CA LEU A 277 -11.98 6.70 -13.22
C LEU A 277 -13.49 6.65 -12.93
N PRO A 278 -14.33 6.33 -13.93
CA PRO A 278 -15.75 6.11 -13.70
C PRO A 278 -16.00 5.03 -12.64
N ILE A 279 -16.92 5.30 -11.72
CA ILE A 279 -17.27 4.33 -10.67
C ILE A 279 -17.89 3.09 -11.32
N PRO A 280 -17.41 1.87 -11.01
CA PRO A 280 -17.82 0.63 -11.64
C PRO A 280 -19.15 0.14 -11.05
N TRP A 281 -20.23 0.90 -11.28
CA TRP A 281 -21.55 0.54 -10.78
C TRP A 281 -22.01 -0.81 -11.35
N PRO A 282 -22.57 -1.74 -10.53
CA PRO A 282 -23.00 -3.05 -11.01
C PRO A 282 -23.99 -3.00 -12.19
N TRP A 283 -24.83 -1.96 -12.24
CA TRP A 283 -25.83 -1.78 -13.30
C TRP A 283 -25.27 -1.12 -14.58
N LYS A 284 -23.98 -0.77 -14.62
CA LYS A 284 -23.30 -0.31 -15.84
C LYS A 284 -22.56 -1.43 -16.58
N VAL A 285 -22.66 -2.66 -16.09
CA VAL A 285 -22.00 -3.82 -16.70
C VAL A 285 -22.74 -4.21 -17.97
N SER A 286 -22.02 -4.24 -19.09
CA SER A 286 -22.56 -4.57 -20.41
C SER A 286 -22.48 -6.09 -20.66
N PHE A 287 -23.42 -6.83 -20.09
CA PHE A 287 -23.46 -8.30 -20.12
C PHE A 287 -23.38 -8.92 -21.52
N ASP A 288 -23.88 -8.21 -22.56
CA ASP A 288 -23.89 -8.70 -23.94
C ASP A 288 -22.54 -8.53 -24.66
N SER A 289 -21.59 -7.80 -24.08
CA SER A 289 -20.35 -7.36 -24.75
C SER A 289 -19.07 -7.94 -24.19
N ILE A 290 -19.13 -8.64 -23.05
CA ILE A 290 -17.97 -9.18 -22.35
C ILE A 290 -18.22 -10.62 -21.91
N PRO A 291 -17.17 -11.44 -21.74
CA PRO A 291 -17.30 -12.79 -21.20
C PRO A 291 -18.00 -12.84 -19.84
N THR A 292 -18.74 -13.93 -19.59
CA THR A 292 -19.56 -14.09 -18.37
C THR A 292 -18.73 -13.99 -17.08
N ASP A 293 -17.51 -14.51 -17.06
CA ASP A 293 -16.61 -14.44 -15.90
C ASP A 293 -16.20 -12.98 -15.59
N GLU A 294 -15.94 -12.19 -16.63
CA GLU A 294 -15.63 -10.77 -16.53
C GLU A 294 -16.86 -9.95 -16.13
N ALA A 295 -18.05 -10.29 -16.62
CA ALA A 295 -19.29 -9.66 -16.20
C ALA A 295 -19.56 -9.89 -14.70
N ILE A 296 -19.45 -11.14 -14.22
CA ILE A 296 -19.62 -11.47 -12.79
C ILE A 296 -18.59 -10.71 -11.96
N ARG A 297 -17.32 -10.70 -12.38
CA ARG A 297 -16.25 -9.95 -11.70
C ARG A 297 -16.59 -8.46 -11.61
N SER A 298 -17.03 -7.84 -12.71
CA SER A 298 -17.38 -6.42 -12.76
C SER A 298 -18.55 -6.07 -11.84
N VAL A 299 -19.57 -6.94 -11.79
CA VAL A 299 -20.68 -6.81 -10.83
C VAL A 299 -20.17 -6.88 -9.39
N LEU A 300 -19.34 -7.88 -9.06
CA LEU A 300 -18.80 -8.04 -7.71
C LEU A 300 -17.94 -6.84 -7.28
N VAL A 301 -17.11 -6.30 -8.17
CA VAL A 301 -16.33 -5.08 -7.93
C VAL A 301 -17.27 -3.94 -7.55
N GLY A 302 -18.33 -3.70 -8.34
CA GLY A 302 -19.32 -2.69 -8.03
C GLY A 302 -20.06 -2.91 -6.72
N VAL A 303 -20.37 -4.17 -6.39
CA VAL A 303 -20.99 -4.56 -5.10
C VAL A 303 -20.06 -4.22 -3.94
N PHE A 304 -18.75 -4.45 -4.06
CA PHE A 304 -17.80 -4.07 -3.02
C PHE A 304 -17.66 -2.55 -2.87
N PHE A 305 -17.68 -1.78 -3.98
CA PHE A 305 -17.70 -0.32 -3.93
C PHE A 305 -18.92 0.21 -3.16
N ILE A 306 -20.10 -0.32 -3.46
CA ILE A 306 -21.35 0.00 -2.73
C ILE A 306 -21.24 -0.47 -1.27
N GLY A 307 -20.70 -1.67 -1.06
CA GLY A 307 -20.55 -2.30 0.24
C GLY A 307 -19.75 -1.47 1.22
N ILE A 308 -18.65 -0.83 0.77
CA ILE A 308 -17.86 0.07 1.63
C ILE A 308 -18.72 1.25 2.12
N LEU A 309 -19.50 1.88 1.24
CA LEU A 309 -20.37 3.00 1.63
C LEU A 309 -21.49 2.57 2.57
N ILE A 310 -22.21 1.50 2.22
CA ILE A 310 -23.32 0.99 3.03
C ILE A 310 -22.83 0.58 4.42
N PHE A 311 -21.74 -0.20 4.48
CA PHE A 311 -21.16 -0.62 5.75
C PHE A 311 -20.78 0.56 6.62
N SER A 312 -20.17 1.59 6.03
CA SER A 312 -19.72 2.75 6.77
C SER A 312 -20.89 3.62 7.25
N LEU A 313 -21.81 4.00 6.38
CA LEU A 313 -22.93 4.88 6.72
C LEU A 313 -23.91 4.22 7.68
N VAL A 314 -24.36 3.01 7.37
CA VAL A 314 -25.28 2.24 8.23
C VAL A 314 -24.58 1.85 9.52
N GLY A 315 -23.30 1.46 9.43
CA GLY A 315 -22.49 1.16 10.59
C GLY A 315 -22.38 2.32 11.57
N ILE A 316 -22.10 3.54 11.08
CA ILE A 316 -21.96 4.74 11.93
C ILE A 316 -23.27 4.99 12.69
N GLY A 317 -24.40 5.00 11.96
CA GLY A 317 -25.72 5.16 12.56
C GLY A 317 -26.01 4.09 13.61
N TRP A 318 -25.71 2.83 13.31
CA TRP A 318 -25.94 1.70 14.21
C TRP A 318 -25.05 1.74 15.46
N VAL A 319 -23.73 1.99 15.34
CA VAL A 319 -22.83 2.03 16.51
C VAL A 319 -23.15 3.21 17.44
N LEU A 320 -23.59 4.35 16.88
CA LEU A 320 -24.06 5.49 17.66
C LEU A 320 -25.39 5.16 18.36
N PHE A 321 -26.36 4.59 17.63
CA PHE A 321 -27.64 4.17 18.21
C PHE A 321 -27.46 3.18 19.37
N GLN A 322 -26.60 2.17 19.19
CA GLN A 322 -26.29 1.18 20.24
C GLN A 322 -25.63 1.84 21.45
N LYS A 323 -24.73 2.81 21.22
CA LYS A 323 -24.12 3.61 22.29
C LYS A 323 -25.14 4.46 23.04
N PHE A 324 -26.08 5.10 22.35
CA PHE A 324 -27.19 5.82 22.99
C PHE A 324 -28.10 4.89 23.80
N ARG A 325 -28.27 3.64 23.37
CA ARG A 325 -29.00 2.60 24.11
C ARG A 325 -28.16 1.95 25.22
N SER A 326 -26.95 2.43 25.49
CA SER A 326 -26.00 1.87 26.46
C SER A 326 -25.68 0.38 26.22
N LYS A 327 -25.81 -0.09 24.98
CA LYS A 327 -25.48 -1.46 24.59
C LYS A 327 -23.99 -1.58 24.24
N ALA A 328 -23.40 -2.71 24.58
CA ALA A 328 -22.01 -2.98 24.25
C ALA A 328 -21.84 -3.15 22.73
N VAL A 329 -20.81 -2.52 22.17
CA VAL A 329 -20.42 -2.63 20.76
C VAL A 329 -18.99 -3.14 20.69
N SER A 330 -18.68 -3.97 19.69
CA SER A 330 -17.32 -4.46 19.47
C SER A 330 -16.37 -3.29 19.14
N PRO A 331 -15.25 -3.11 19.87
CA PRO A 331 -14.27 -2.06 19.55
C PRO A 331 -13.75 -2.11 18.11
N ALA A 332 -13.52 -3.31 17.58
CA ALA A 332 -13.10 -3.49 16.18
C ALA A 332 -14.15 -3.03 15.18
N LEU A 333 -15.44 -3.22 15.49
CA LEU A 333 -16.51 -2.73 14.64
C LEU A 333 -16.59 -1.20 14.66
N VAL A 334 -16.47 -0.58 15.84
CA VAL A 334 -16.43 0.89 15.97
C VAL A 334 -15.29 1.47 15.14
N ALA A 335 -14.07 0.93 15.29
CA ALA A 335 -12.90 1.35 14.55
C ALA A 335 -13.06 1.19 13.02
N SER A 336 -13.48 -0.01 12.57
CA SER A 336 -13.72 -0.31 11.16
C SER A 336 -14.74 0.63 10.52
N VAL A 337 -15.83 0.91 11.23
CA VAL A 337 -16.92 1.76 10.71
C VAL A 337 -16.47 3.22 10.57
N PHE A 338 -15.77 3.78 11.56
CA PHE A 338 -15.30 5.17 11.49
C PHE A 338 -14.13 5.37 10.52
N LEU A 339 -13.35 4.32 10.22
CA LEU A 339 -12.35 4.35 9.15
C LEU A 339 -12.94 4.08 7.77
N GLY A 340 -14.13 3.49 7.69
CA GLY A 340 -14.74 3.07 6.42
C GLY A 340 -14.98 4.23 5.46
N LEU A 341 -15.50 5.37 5.91
CA LEU A 341 -15.71 6.56 5.04
C LEU A 341 -14.40 7.19 4.54
N PRO A 342 -13.39 7.45 5.39
CA PRO A 342 -12.08 7.91 4.91
C PRO A 342 -11.45 6.99 3.85
N TYR A 343 -11.55 5.67 4.01
CA TYR A 343 -11.03 4.74 3.00
C TYR A 343 -11.95 4.63 1.78
N ALA A 344 -13.26 4.82 1.92
CA ALA A 344 -14.15 4.98 0.78
C ALA A 344 -13.71 6.17 -0.08
N HIS A 345 -13.35 7.31 0.51
CA HIS A 345 -12.81 8.44 -0.25
C HIS A 345 -11.61 8.04 -1.12
N TYR A 346 -10.66 7.25 -0.59
CA TYR A 346 -9.53 6.78 -1.40
C TYR A 346 -9.96 5.85 -2.54
N ALA A 347 -10.81 4.84 -2.25
CA ALA A 347 -11.32 3.92 -3.27
C ALA A 347 -12.03 4.67 -4.41
N TYR A 348 -12.81 5.70 -4.09
CA TYR A 348 -13.56 6.47 -5.08
C TYR A 348 -12.73 7.56 -5.78
N SER A 349 -11.57 7.95 -5.24
CA SER A 349 -10.67 8.92 -5.88
C SER A 349 -10.11 8.42 -7.22
N ARG A 350 -9.99 7.10 -7.38
CA ARG A 350 -9.76 6.40 -8.65
C ARG A 350 -10.42 5.03 -8.56
N ALA A 351 -11.62 4.91 -9.13
CA ALA A 351 -12.51 3.78 -8.88
C ALA A 351 -12.16 2.51 -9.68
N ASP A 352 -10.98 1.94 -9.44
CA ASP A 352 -10.53 0.65 -9.97
C ASP A 352 -10.33 -0.40 -8.86
N VAL A 353 -10.03 -1.64 -9.27
CA VAL A 353 -9.79 -2.76 -8.34
C VAL A 353 -8.55 -2.54 -7.47
N GLY A 354 -7.51 -1.87 -8.00
CA GLY A 354 -6.28 -1.60 -7.25
C GLY A 354 -6.50 -0.64 -6.08
N HIS A 355 -7.31 0.40 -6.26
CA HIS A 355 -7.66 1.37 -5.22
C HIS A 355 -8.70 0.81 -4.25
N LEU A 356 -9.64 -0.01 -4.76
CA LEU A 356 -10.55 -0.78 -3.92
C LEU A 356 -9.78 -1.71 -2.99
N ALA A 357 -8.82 -2.48 -3.52
CA ALA A 357 -8.00 -3.40 -2.76
C ALA A 357 -7.23 -2.69 -1.64
N GLN A 358 -6.68 -1.50 -1.91
CA GLN A 358 -6.01 -0.67 -0.90
C GLN A 358 -6.93 -0.20 0.25
N SER A 359 -8.25 -0.16 0.04
CA SER A 359 -9.21 0.55 0.91
C SER A 359 -10.24 -0.33 1.58
N ILE A 360 -10.44 -1.57 1.11
CA ILE A 360 -11.59 -2.41 1.50
C ILE A 360 -11.47 -2.99 2.92
N PHE A 361 -10.29 -2.90 3.55
CA PHE A 361 -9.99 -3.57 4.82
C PHE A 361 -10.90 -3.21 6.02
N PRO A 362 -11.35 -1.95 6.21
CA PRO A 362 -12.32 -1.64 7.25
C PRO A 362 -13.63 -2.43 7.09
N LEU A 363 -14.14 -2.55 5.85
CA LEU A 363 -15.31 -3.38 5.52
C LEU A 363 -15.04 -4.86 5.82
N LEU A 364 -13.95 -5.43 5.27
CA LEU A 364 -13.66 -6.86 5.41
C LEU A 364 -13.49 -7.27 6.87
N ILE A 365 -12.67 -6.53 7.62
CA ILE A 365 -12.41 -6.82 9.05
C ILE A 365 -13.69 -6.61 9.86
N GLY A 366 -14.47 -5.55 9.58
CA GLY A 366 -15.73 -5.30 10.25
C GLY A 366 -16.75 -6.42 10.05
N CYS A 367 -16.92 -6.88 8.80
CA CYS A 367 -17.77 -8.01 8.45
C CYS A 367 -17.31 -9.31 9.10
N LEU A 368 -16.02 -9.64 9.06
CA LEU A 368 -15.49 -10.85 9.69
C LEU A 368 -15.62 -10.80 11.22
N VAL A 369 -15.41 -9.64 11.85
CA VAL A 369 -15.66 -9.48 13.29
C VAL A 369 -17.14 -9.66 13.64
N LEU A 370 -18.05 -9.15 12.81
CA LEU A 370 -19.50 -9.34 12.98
C LEU A 370 -19.89 -10.81 12.85
N LEU A 371 -19.43 -11.48 11.78
CA LEU A 371 -19.71 -12.89 11.52
C LEU A 371 -19.11 -13.81 12.59
N ALA A 372 -17.95 -13.46 13.16
CA ALA A 372 -17.34 -14.22 14.24
C ALA A 372 -18.25 -14.35 15.48
N ALA A 373 -19.12 -13.37 15.71
CA ALA A 373 -20.08 -13.33 16.82
C ALA A 373 -21.43 -14.00 16.49
N GLN A 374 -21.66 -14.44 15.26
CA GLN A 374 -22.91 -15.07 14.84
C GLN A 374 -22.92 -16.59 15.07
N PRO A 375 -24.11 -17.21 15.20
CA PRO A 375 -24.25 -18.67 15.18
C PRO A 375 -23.64 -19.30 13.92
N ALA A 376 -23.18 -20.56 14.01
CA ALA A 376 -22.51 -21.27 12.91
C ALA A 376 -23.30 -21.26 11.58
N LYS A 377 -24.63 -21.36 11.65
CA LYS A 377 -25.54 -21.33 10.49
C LYS A 377 -25.50 -20.02 9.70
N ILE A 378 -25.12 -18.90 10.33
CA ILE A 378 -24.96 -17.59 9.69
C ILE A 378 -23.47 -17.36 9.42
N LYS A 379 -22.62 -17.60 10.41
CA LYS A 379 -21.17 -17.36 10.31
C LYS A 379 -20.54 -18.02 9.08
N TRP A 380 -20.76 -19.31 8.87
CA TRP A 380 -20.05 -20.07 7.84
C TRP A 380 -20.50 -19.73 6.41
N PRO A 381 -21.80 -19.75 6.06
CA PRO A 381 -22.21 -19.44 4.69
C PRO A 381 -21.77 -18.05 4.24
N PHE A 382 -21.93 -17.03 5.09
CA PHE A 382 -21.56 -15.66 4.75
C PHE A 382 -20.05 -15.44 4.71
N ALA A 383 -19.26 -16.11 5.57
CA ALA A 383 -17.81 -16.02 5.49
C ALA A 383 -17.25 -16.72 4.25
N VAL A 384 -17.81 -17.87 3.88
CA VAL A 384 -17.44 -18.59 2.65
C VAL A 384 -17.85 -17.79 1.42
N ALA A 385 -19.05 -17.21 1.40
CA ALA A 385 -19.50 -16.34 0.32
C ALA A 385 -18.59 -15.11 0.15
N LEU A 386 -18.22 -14.44 1.25
CA LEU A 386 -17.30 -13.30 1.22
C LEU A 386 -15.92 -13.70 0.68
N CYS A 387 -15.38 -14.84 1.13
CA CYS A 387 -14.10 -15.36 0.65
C CYS A 387 -14.17 -15.73 -0.84
N ALA A 388 -15.23 -16.41 -1.27
CA ALA A 388 -15.42 -16.82 -2.65
C ALA A 388 -15.56 -15.60 -3.58
N ALA A 389 -16.36 -14.60 -3.20
CA ALA A 389 -16.48 -13.36 -3.95
C ALA A 389 -15.14 -12.60 -4.03
N SER A 390 -14.38 -12.57 -2.92
CA SER A 390 -13.05 -11.96 -2.89
C SER A 390 -12.06 -12.66 -3.82
N LEU A 391 -12.02 -13.99 -3.79
CA LEU A 391 -11.19 -14.79 -4.70
C LEU A 391 -11.61 -14.58 -6.15
N TRP A 392 -12.92 -14.57 -6.44
CA TRP A 392 -13.44 -14.35 -7.78
C TRP A 392 -13.03 -12.99 -8.35
N VAL A 393 -13.09 -11.93 -7.54
CA VAL A 393 -12.62 -10.61 -7.99
C VAL A 393 -11.11 -10.62 -8.22
N MET A 394 -10.35 -11.08 -7.23
CA MET A 394 -8.91 -10.83 -7.19
C MET A 394 -8.07 -11.84 -7.98
N HIS A 395 -8.61 -13.01 -8.34
CA HIS A 395 -7.80 -14.03 -9.02
C HIS A 395 -7.23 -13.54 -10.36
N ALA A 396 -7.96 -12.68 -11.08
CA ALA A 396 -7.54 -12.12 -12.36
C ALA A 396 -6.34 -11.15 -12.25
N PHE A 397 -6.04 -10.63 -11.05
CA PHE A 397 -5.05 -9.57 -10.83
C PHE A 397 -3.73 -10.08 -10.24
N HIS A 398 -3.74 -11.22 -9.56
CA HIS A 398 -2.54 -11.74 -8.93
C HIS A 398 -1.59 -12.41 -9.95
N PRO A 399 -0.30 -12.00 -10.01
CA PRO A 399 0.65 -12.55 -10.97
C PRO A 399 0.90 -14.05 -10.81
N GLY A 400 0.64 -14.58 -9.61
CA GLY A 400 0.65 -16.02 -9.34
C GLY A 400 -0.26 -16.82 -10.26
N TRP A 401 -1.49 -16.33 -10.50
CA TRP A 401 -2.47 -16.93 -11.42
C TRP A 401 -2.28 -16.47 -12.86
N GLN A 402 -1.98 -15.20 -13.12
CA GLN A 402 -1.80 -14.70 -14.49
C GLN A 402 -0.73 -15.49 -15.26
N CYS A 403 0.42 -15.78 -14.63
CA CYS A 403 1.45 -16.59 -15.27
C CYS A 403 1.13 -18.08 -15.33
N GLY A 404 0.33 -18.60 -14.38
CA GLY A 404 -0.06 -20.01 -14.37
C GLY A 404 -1.15 -20.34 -15.40
N ALA A 405 -2.13 -19.45 -15.55
CA ALA A 405 -3.28 -19.65 -16.42
C ALA A 405 -2.97 -19.35 -17.90
N SER A 406 -2.12 -18.36 -18.18
CA SER A 406 -1.77 -18.00 -19.57
C SER A 406 -0.77 -18.97 -20.20
N GLY A 407 0.13 -19.58 -19.42
CA GLY A 407 1.27 -20.35 -19.95
C GLY A 407 2.26 -19.52 -20.78
N GLN A 408 2.07 -18.19 -20.86
CA GLN A 408 2.78 -17.29 -21.77
C GLN A 408 3.88 -16.48 -21.07
N CYS A 409 4.00 -16.57 -19.74
CA CYS A 409 5.07 -15.85 -19.05
C CYS A 409 6.44 -16.38 -19.47
N LYS A 410 7.37 -15.47 -19.76
CA LYS A 410 8.75 -15.77 -20.13
C LYS A 410 9.69 -15.45 -18.99
N ALA A 411 10.74 -16.25 -18.86
CA ALA A 411 11.81 -16.02 -17.90
C ALA A 411 12.72 -14.89 -18.39
N ILE A 412 13.00 -13.92 -17.53
CA ILE A 412 13.98 -12.86 -17.77
C ILE A 412 14.74 -12.57 -16.47
N GLU A 413 16.04 -12.33 -16.61
CA GLU A 413 16.88 -11.88 -15.51
C GLU A 413 16.61 -10.38 -15.24
N ILE A 414 16.37 -10.02 -13.98
CA ILE A 414 16.27 -8.63 -13.49
C ILE A 414 16.99 -8.55 -12.14
N SER A 415 18.08 -7.77 -12.10
CA SER A 415 18.86 -7.48 -10.88
C SER A 415 19.33 -8.73 -10.12
N GLY A 416 19.96 -9.67 -10.84
CA GLY A 416 20.47 -10.94 -10.34
C GLY A 416 19.41 -12.04 -10.16
N SER A 417 18.13 -11.74 -10.38
CA SER A 417 17.02 -12.66 -10.13
C SER A 417 16.29 -13.07 -11.41
N GLN A 418 15.88 -14.33 -11.52
CA GLN A 418 15.02 -14.80 -12.61
C GLN A 418 13.55 -14.51 -12.29
N LEU A 419 12.90 -13.71 -13.15
CA LEU A 419 11.49 -13.36 -13.03
C LEU A 419 10.70 -13.92 -14.21
N MET A 420 9.48 -14.38 -13.94
CA MET A 420 8.51 -14.78 -14.97
C MET A 420 7.61 -13.59 -15.29
N VAL A 421 7.69 -13.04 -16.49
CA VAL A 421 6.97 -11.81 -16.90
C VAL A 421 6.16 -12.05 -18.17
N SER A 422 5.22 -11.15 -18.49
CA SER A 422 4.50 -11.25 -19.77
C SER A 422 5.44 -10.95 -20.95
N PRO A 423 5.11 -11.42 -22.17
CA PRO A 423 5.92 -11.14 -23.37
C PRO A 423 6.14 -9.64 -23.63
N GLU A 424 5.17 -8.79 -23.29
CA GLU A 424 5.26 -7.34 -23.44
C GLU A 424 6.32 -6.76 -22.51
N VAL A 425 6.29 -7.14 -21.22
CA VAL A 425 7.28 -6.69 -20.23
C VAL A 425 8.67 -7.21 -20.58
N GLU A 426 8.77 -8.45 -21.07
CA GLU A 426 10.04 -9.01 -21.56
C GLU A 426 10.60 -8.14 -22.71
N SER A 427 9.75 -7.80 -23.69
CA SER A 427 10.11 -6.96 -24.83
C SER A 427 10.57 -5.57 -24.39
N ASP A 428 9.84 -4.94 -23.46
CA ASP A 428 10.16 -3.61 -22.93
C ASP A 428 11.51 -3.61 -22.19
N VAL A 429 11.76 -4.61 -21.35
CA VAL A 429 13.05 -4.76 -20.64
C VAL A 429 14.20 -4.98 -21.62
N ARG A 430 14.02 -5.83 -22.63
CA ARG A 430 15.03 -6.07 -23.67
C ARG A 430 15.30 -4.82 -24.50
N LEU A 431 14.26 -4.05 -24.83
CA LEU A 431 14.40 -2.78 -25.52
C LEU A 431 15.24 -1.79 -24.71
N LEU A 432 14.93 -1.61 -23.42
CA LEU A 432 15.68 -0.71 -22.55
C LEU A 432 17.16 -1.10 -22.44
N ARG A 433 17.45 -2.39 -22.28
CA ARG A 433 18.83 -2.90 -22.25
C ARG A 433 19.56 -2.63 -23.57
N LYS A 434 18.91 -2.92 -24.70
CA LYS A 434 19.49 -2.66 -26.02
C LYS A 434 19.80 -1.17 -26.22
N LEU A 435 18.87 -0.28 -25.87
CA LEU A 435 19.08 1.16 -25.99
C LEU A 435 20.22 1.65 -25.10
N ALA A 436 20.34 1.12 -23.89
CA ALA A 436 21.44 1.45 -22.99
C ALA A 436 22.79 0.94 -23.54
N GLU A 437 22.86 -0.31 -24.00
CA GLU A 437 24.07 -0.87 -24.62
C GLU A 437 24.51 -0.05 -25.85
N GLU A 438 23.57 0.43 -26.66
CA GLU A 438 23.89 1.14 -27.91
C GLU A 438 24.19 2.64 -27.70
N TYR A 439 23.46 3.31 -26.82
CA TYR A 439 23.46 4.77 -26.73
C TYR A 439 23.96 5.34 -25.40
N THR A 440 24.19 4.51 -24.40
CA THR A 440 24.82 4.95 -23.14
C THR A 440 26.16 4.26 -22.86
N PRO A 441 27.13 4.30 -23.80
CA PRO A 441 28.51 3.92 -23.44
C PRO A 441 29.05 4.86 -22.36
N ASP A 442 29.97 4.37 -21.54
CA ASP A 442 30.64 5.10 -20.46
C ASP A 442 29.68 5.66 -19.39
N ASP A 443 28.64 4.89 -19.03
CA ASP A 443 27.64 5.23 -18.00
C ASP A 443 26.88 6.55 -18.26
N ARG A 444 26.77 6.95 -19.54
CA ARG A 444 26.02 8.14 -19.94
C ARG A 444 24.55 8.02 -19.51
N SER A 445 23.93 9.12 -19.08
CA SER A 445 22.53 9.07 -18.62
C SER A 445 21.55 8.83 -19.76
N PHE A 446 20.30 8.50 -19.43
CA PHE A 446 19.18 8.42 -20.37
C PHE A 446 17.90 8.97 -19.75
N VAL A 447 16.89 9.24 -20.57
CA VAL A 447 15.56 9.63 -20.09
C VAL A 447 14.52 8.64 -20.60
N VAL A 448 13.69 8.12 -19.70
CA VAL A 448 12.48 7.36 -20.04
C VAL A 448 11.28 8.02 -19.36
N THR A 449 10.28 8.41 -20.16
CA THR A 449 9.15 9.23 -19.70
C THR A 449 7.89 8.88 -20.51
N PRO A 450 6.67 9.08 -19.98
CA PRO A 450 6.36 9.47 -18.62
C PRO A 450 6.15 8.30 -17.65
N PHE A 451 6.07 7.05 -18.15
CA PHE A 451 5.49 5.95 -17.36
C PHE A 451 6.47 4.92 -16.80
N TRP A 452 7.77 5.02 -17.08
CA TRP A 452 8.74 3.95 -16.80
C TRP A 452 9.84 4.31 -15.80
N PRO A 453 9.54 4.78 -14.57
CA PRO A 453 10.56 5.00 -13.56
C PRO A 453 11.34 3.73 -13.21
N GLY A 454 10.80 2.54 -13.47
CA GLY A 454 11.48 1.25 -13.32
C GLY A 454 12.62 0.99 -14.29
N GLY A 455 12.75 1.77 -15.38
CA GLY A 455 13.89 1.68 -16.29
C GLY A 455 15.20 2.11 -15.63
N TYR A 456 15.15 3.09 -14.73
CA TYR A 456 16.32 3.59 -13.99
C TYR A 456 16.94 2.53 -13.06
N PRO A 457 16.21 1.92 -12.11
CA PRO A 457 16.79 0.90 -11.24
C PRO A 457 17.10 -0.41 -11.98
N LEU A 458 16.38 -0.73 -13.07
CA LEU A 458 16.67 -1.86 -13.94
C LEU A 458 18.07 -1.76 -14.57
N LEU A 459 18.46 -0.56 -14.98
CA LEU A 459 19.74 -0.27 -15.64
C LEU A 459 20.77 0.34 -14.67
N ASN A 460 20.50 0.32 -13.36
CA ASN A 460 21.35 0.91 -12.31
C ASN A 460 21.74 2.38 -12.59
N ALA A 461 20.80 3.17 -13.13
CA ALA A 461 21.02 4.55 -13.53
C ALA A 461 20.24 5.55 -12.66
N LYS A 462 20.74 6.79 -12.57
CA LYS A 462 20.00 7.92 -11.99
C LYS A 462 19.15 8.57 -13.08
N SER A 463 17.91 8.94 -12.75
CA SER A 463 17.11 9.80 -13.63
C SER A 463 17.71 11.20 -13.73
N PRO A 464 17.91 11.75 -14.94
CA PRO A 464 18.21 13.17 -15.12
C PRO A 464 17.08 14.08 -14.63
N MET A 465 15.85 13.61 -14.72
CA MET A 465 14.64 14.33 -14.33
C MET A 465 14.33 14.14 -12.85
N TRP A 466 13.84 15.18 -12.17
CA TRP A 466 13.25 15.01 -10.83
C TRP A 466 11.89 14.31 -10.93
N GLU A 467 11.09 14.65 -11.96
CA GLU A 467 9.80 14.01 -12.22
C GLU A 467 9.98 12.71 -13.00
N ILE A 468 10.16 11.62 -12.25
CA ILE A 468 10.34 10.29 -12.83
C ILE A 468 9.03 9.63 -13.29
N TYR A 469 7.88 10.20 -12.91
CA TYR A 469 6.55 9.66 -13.24
C TYR A 469 5.55 10.77 -13.61
N ALA A 470 5.66 11.24 -14.85
CA ALA A 470 5.07 12.48 -15.35
C ALA A 470 3.60 12.34 -15.77
N LEU A 471 2.71 12.09 -14.80
CA LEU A 471 1.28 11.83 -15.02
C LEU A 471 0.40 13.06 -15.17
N PHE A 472 0.83 14.20 -14.63
CA PHE A 472 0.03 15.41 -14.48
C PHE A 472 0.69 16.59 -15.20
N PRO A 473 -0.08 17.60 -15.65
CA PRO A 473 0.49 18.79 -16.26
C PRO A 473 1.36 19.59 -15.27
N ARG A 474 2.39 20.25 -15.79
CA ARG A 474 3.34 21.05 -15.01
C ARG A 474 3.42 22.49 -15.51
N SER A 475 3.73 23.41 -14.60
CA SER A 475 3.98 24.81 -14.94
C SER A 475 5.19 24.96 -15.87
N GLU A 476 5.26 26.09 -16.57
CA GLU A 476 6.39 26.39 -17.47
C GLU A 476 7.71 26.43 -16.68
N ASP A 477 7.74 27.10 -15.52
CA ASP A 477 8.94 27.20 -14.67
C ASP A 477 9.48 25.82 -14.27
N PHE A 478 8.59 24.90 -13.92
CA PHE A 478 8.98 23.53 -13.58
C PHE A 478 9.59 22.81 -14.78
N GLN A 479 8.96 22.91 -15.95
CA GLN A 479 9.46 22.30 -17.18
C GLN A 479 10.81 22.88 -17.60
N GLN A 480 11.04 24.18 -17.41
CA GLN A 480 12.32 24.82 -17.70
C GLN A 480 13.44 24.27 -16.81
N GLU A 481 13.15 24.03 -15.53
CA GLU A 481 14.13 23.43 -14.61
C GLU A 481 14.45 21.97 -14.99
N GLU A 482 13.44 21.18 -15.38
CA GLU A 482 13.66 19.84 -15.91
C GLU A 482 14.48 19.86 -17.20
N ILE A 483 14.23 20.81 -18.12
CA ILE A 483 15.04 20.97 -19.34
C ILE A 483 16.51 21.25 -19.00
N LYS A 484 16.80 22.12 -18.02
CA LYS A 484 18.19 22.37 -17.58
C LYS A 484 18.85 21.10 -17.07
N ARG A 485 18.13 20.27 -16.30
CA ARG A 485 18.65 18.99 -15.81
C ARG A 485 18.93 18.01 -16.94
N ILE A 486 18.01 17.89 -17.90
CA ILE A 486 18.20 17.04 -19.09
C ILE A 486 19.40 17.53 -19.91
N ALA A 487 19.52 18.84 -20.14
CA ALA A 487 20.62 19.44 -20.88
C ALA A 487 21.97 19.17 -20.18
N ALA A 488 22.04 19.36 -18.86
CA ALA A 488 23.25 19.15 -18.08
C ALA A 488 23.69 17.68 -18.05
N ALA A 489 22.74 16.74 -17.98
CA ALA A 489 23.03 15.31 -18.00
C ALA A 489 23.42 14.81 -19.40
N SER A 490 23.04 15.54 -20.46
CA SER A 490 23.35 15.23 -21.86
C SER A 490 23.08 13.75 -22.20
N PRO A 491 21.82 13.27 -22.09
CA PRO A 491 21.52 11.85 -22.19
C PRO A 491 21.88 11.25 -23.55
N GLY A 492 22.23 9.97 -23.55
CA GLY A 492 22.55 9.20 -24.75
C GLY A 492 21.32 8.95 -25.61
N PHE A 493 20.20 8.60 -24.96
CA PHE A 493 18.90 8.47 -25.59
C PHE A 493 17.77 9.00 -24.70
N VAL A 494 16.64 9.26 -25.35
CA VAL A 494 15.37 9.61 -24.72
C VAL A 494 14.28 8.71 -25.31
N LEU A 495 13.52 8.03 -24.45
CA LEU A 495 12.32 7.29 -24.83
C LEU A 495 11.10 7.99 -24.26
N ILE A 496 10.24 8.46 -25.15
CA ILE A 496 8.91 8.98 -24.82
C ILE A 496 7.88 7.89 -25.12
N TYR A 497 7.21 7.39 -24.09
CA TYR A 497 6.05 6.52 -24.22
C TYR A 497 4.81 7.38 -24.51
N ASP A 498 4.52 7.58 -25.79
CA ASP A 498 3.37 8.33 -26.31
C ASP A 498 2.08 7.51 -26.23
N LEU A 499 1.62 7.27 -25.01
CA LEU A 499 0.36 6.60 -24.69
C LEU A 499 -0.65 7.60 -24.12
N PRO A 500 -1.91 7.62 -24.58
CA PRO A 500 -2.98 8.38 -23.95
C PRO A 500 -3.44 7.61 -22.70
N LEU A 501 -2.96 8.01 -21.52
CA LEU A 501 -3.27 7.33 -20.26
C LEU A 501 -4.79 7.27 -20.04
N ASP A 502 -5.32 6.09 -19.74
CA ASP A 502 -6.77 5.83 -19.60
C ASP A 502 -7.60 6.23 -20.85
N GLY A 503 -6.98 6.26 -22.05
CA GLY A 503 -7.63 6.69 -23.29
C GLY A 503 -7.79 8.22 -23.42
N ARG A 504 -7.15 9.00 -22.54
CA ARG A 504 -7.28 10.45 -22.46
C ARG A 504 -6.13 11.15 -23.19
N GLU A 505 -6.43 11.74 -24.34
CA GLU A 505 -5.45 12.44 -25.18
C GLU A 505 -4.77 13.60 -24.47
N GLU A 506 -5.49 14.32 -23.61
CA GLU A 506 -4.96 15.43 -22.82
C GLU A 506 -3.87 15.01 -21.82
N LEU A 507 -3.80 13.72 -21.47
CA LEU A 507 -2.79 13.18 -20.55
C LEU A 507 -1.52 12.66 -21.25
N ARG A 508 -1.43 12.78 -22.57
CA ARG A 508 -0.18 12.46 -23.28
C ARG A 508 0.94 13.40 -22.85
N PHE A 509 2.16 12.88 -22.81
CA PHE A 509 3.34 13.65 -22.38
C PHE A 509 3.53 14.95 -23.16
N ARG A 510 3.31 14.94 -24.48
CA ARG A 510 3.37 16.16 -25.32
C ARG A 510 2.40 17.26 -24.92
N ASN A 511 1.29 16.91 -24.25
CA ASN A 511 0.25 17.84 -23.84
C ASN A 511 0.43 18.28 -22.38
N THR A 512 0.93 17.39 -21.52
CA THR A 512 1.20 17.70 -20.10
C THR A 512 2.55 18.40 -19.89
N HIS A 513 3.53 18.14 -20.77
CA HIS A 513 4.90 18.66 -20.72
C HIS A 513 5.37 19.20 -22.08
N PRO A 514 4.65 20.18 -22.68
CA PRO A 514 4.90 20.64 -24.04
C PRO A 514 6.30 21.23 -24.24
N LEU A 515 6.88 21.89 -23.24
CA LEU A 515 8.21 22.51 -23.36
C LEU A 515 9.31 21.44 -23.33
N ILE A 516 9.19 20.46 -22.44
CA ILE A 516 10.15 19.34 -22.38
C ILE A 516 10.07 18.53 -23.69
N TYR A 517 8.86 18.25 -24.16
CA TYR A 517 8.64 17.56 -25.44
C TYR A 517 9.27 18.33 -26.61
N ARG A 518 9.03 19.65 -26.70
CA ARG A 518 9.64 20.51 -27.73
C ARG A 518 11.17 20.49 -27.66
N TYR A 519 11.73 20.60 -26.45
CA TYR A 519 13.18 20.54 -26.28
C TYR A 519 13.77 19.23 -26.81
N ILE A 520 13.14 18.08 -26.52
CA ILE A 520 13.61 16.76 -26.98
C ILE A 520 13.60 16.69 -28.51
N ILE A 521 12.51 17.08 -29.17
CA ILE A 521 12.43 17.01 -30.65
C ILE A 521 13.41 17.97 -31.34
N GLU A 522 13.77 19.09 -30.70
CA GLU A 522 14.68 20.09 -31.26
C GLU A 522 16.15 19.73 -31.07
N HIS A 523 16.50 18.95 -30.04
CA HIS A 523 17.89 18.69 -29.63
C HIS A 523 18.36 17.24 -29.81
N PHE A 524 17.45 16.32 -30.13
CA PHE A 524 17.77 14.91 -30.35
C PHE A 524 17.30 14.45 -31.74
N ASP A 525 17.95 13.40 -32.26
CA ASP A 525 17.58 12.81 -33.55
C ASP A 525 16.63 11.63 -33.32
N ARG A 526 15.51 11.61 -34.03
CA ARG A 526 14.53 10.51 -33.91
C ARG A 526 15.07 9.25 -34.57
N VAL A 527 15.04 8.13 -33.84
CA VAL A 527 15.36 6.82 -34.38
C VAL A 527 14.19 6.33 -35.26
N PRO A 528 14.42 6.00 -36.55
CA PRO A 528 13.39 5.46 -37.40
C PRO A 528 13.01 4.03 -36.97
N ASN A 529 11.77 3.62 -37.23
CA ASN A 529 11.27 2.25 -37.02
C ASN A 529 11.30 1.77 -35.56
N SER A 530 10.59 2.47 -34.68
CA SER A 530 10.36 2.02 -33.31
C SER A 530 9.63 0.65 -33.29
N PRO A 531 10.03 -0.30 -32.41
CA PRO A 531 9.39 -1.62 -32.33
C PRO A 531 7.94 -1.56 -31.84
N ASN A 532 7.53 -0.45 -31.23
CA ASN A 532 6.15 -0.20 -30.82
C ASN A 532 5.77 1.22 -31.28
N PRO A 533 4.63 1.41 -31.98
CA PRO A 533 4.19 2.72 -32.43
C PRO A 533 3.99 3.74 -31.28
N ALA A 534 3.75 3.27 -30.06
CA ALA A 534 3.64 4.12 -28.88
C ALA A 534 5.00 4.61 -28.33
N TYR A 535 6.13 4.04 -28.77
CA TYR A 535 7.46 4.49 -28.31
C TYR A 535 8.05 5.46 -29.34
N GLN A 536 8.34 6.68 -28.90
CA GLN A 536 9.13 7.64 -29.64
C GLN A 536 10.55 7.64 -29.06
N ILE A 537 11.52 7.13 -29.83
CA ILE A 537 12.91 6.98 -29.40
C ILE A 537 13.76 8.03 -30.09
N TYR A 538 14.59 8.73 -29.31
CA TYR A 538 15.48 9.78 -29.76
C TYR A 538 16.89 9.53 -29.24
N THR A 539 17.91 9.89 -30.01
CA THR A 539 19.33 9.74 -29.65
C THR A 539 20.05 11.07 -29.73
N SER A 540 21.14 11.20 -28.98
CA SER A 540 21.93 12.44 -29.02
C SER A 540 22.46 12.71 -30.42
N ARG A 541 22.35 13.96 -30.89
CA ARG A 541 22.90 14.36 -32.19
C ARG A 541 24.39 14.04 -32.25
N LYS A 542 24.81 13.37 -33.33
CA LYS A 542 26.24 13.24 -33.63
C LYS A 542 26.78 14.65 -33.85
N ARG A 543 27.77 15.08 -33.07
CA ARG A 543 28.49 16.33 -33.37
C ARG A 543 28.97 16.24 -34.81
N ALA A 544 28.61 17.22 -35.64
CA ALA A 544 29.21 17.37 -36.95
C ALA A 544 30.73 17.40 -36.74
N LYS A 545 31.44 16.47 -37.38
CA LYS A 545 32.90 16.39 -37.32
C LYS A 545 33.53 17.60 -37.98
#